data_AF-A0A850P8P9-F1
#
_entry.id   AF-A0A850P8P9-F1
#
_cell.length_a   1.000
_cell.length_b   1.000
_cell.length_c   1.000
_cell.angle_alpha   90.00
_cell.angle_beta   90.00
_cell.angle_gamma   90.00
#
_symmetry.space_group_name_H-M   'P 1'
#
loop_
_entity.id
_entity.type
_entity.pdbx_description
1 polymer ?
#
loop_
_entity_poly.entity_id
_entity_poly.type
_entity_poly.pdbx_seq_one_letter_code
_entity_poly.pdbx_strand_id
1 'polypeptide(L)'
;MARTERTDIHQSVTDRIIRELEAGTVPWVCPWSRAKCGIALPRNAATDRAYCGINILMLWGSVEMQGFSTQKWLTFRQAHAQGGNVRKGEKGTTVFYADRFTPKSEAGSDEPRQIPFLKRFTV
;
A
#
# COMPACT_ATOMS: atom_id res chain seq x y z
N MET A 1 23.31 3.43 -24.13
CA MET A 1 23.13 2.70 -22.84
C MET A 1 21.74 3.02 -22.32
N ALA A 2 20.86 2.03 -22.23
CA ALA A 2 19.49 2.25 -21.79
C ALA A 2 19.50 2.64 -20.30
N ARG A 3 19.07 3.87 -20.00
CA ARG A 3 18.77 4.33 -18.63
C ARG A 3 17.69 3.40 -18.11
N THR A 4 18.02 2.52 -17.18
CA THR A 4 17.02 1.75 -16.43
C THR A 4 16.10 2.76 -15.78
N GLU A 5 14.91 2.95 -16.35
CA GLU A 5 13.91 3.83 -15.76
C GLU A 5 13.57 3.24 -14.40
N ARG A 6 14.03 3.92 -13.34
CA ARG A 6 13.51 3.65 -12.00
C ARG A 6 12.01 3.87 -12.12
N THR A 7 11.24 2.80 -11.97
CA THR A 7 9.78 2.87 -11.97
C THR A 7 9.37 3.99 -11.02
N ASP A 8 8.85 5.08 -11.58
CA ASP A 8 8.43 6.21 -10.78
C ASP A 8 7.20 5.77 -9.98
N ILE A 9 7.37 5.75 -8.66
CA ILE A 9 6.33 5.36 -7.71
C ILE A 9 5.09 6.23 -7.93
N HIS A 10 5.28 7.53 -8.13
CA HIS A 10 4.18 8.46 -8.32
C HIS A 10 3.44 8.15 -9.62
N GLN A 11 4.18 7.96 -10.72
CA GLN A 11 3.58 7.61 -12.01
C GLN A 11 2.79 6.30 -11.93
N SER A 12 3.34 5.26 -11.26
CA SER A 12 2.66 3.97 -11.14
C SER A 12 1.31 4.04 -10.41
N VAL A 13 1.22 4.92 -9.42
CA VAL A 13 -0.03 5.17 -8.68
C VAL A 13 -1.00 5.96 -9.55
N THR A 14 -0.51 7.02 -10.21
CA THR A 14 -1.32 7.84 -11.11
C THR A 14 -1.90 7.03 -12.25
N ASP A 15 -1.10 6.21 -12.92
CA ASP A 15 -1.54 5.35 -14.02
C ASP A 15 -2.62 4.37 -13.57
N ARG A 16 -2.50 3.83 -12.36
CA ARG A 16 -3.52 2.95 -11.80
C ARG A 16 -4.84 3.70 -11.56
N ILE A 17 -4.77 4.89 -10.97
CA ILE A 17 -5.97 5.72 -10.74
C ILE A 17 -6.64 6.07 -12.06
N ILE A 18 -5.86 6.44 -13.08
CA ILE A 18 -6.37 6.75 -14.43
C ILE A 18 -7.11 5.54 -15.00
N ARG A 19 -6.53 4.33 -14.93
CA ARG A 19 -7.19 3.11 -15.41
C ARG A 19 -8.49 2.79 -14.68
N GLU A 20 -8.53 2.98 -13.37
CA GLU A 20 -9.75 2.78 -12.58
C GLU A 20 -10.84 3.79 -13.02
N LEU A 21 -10.46 5.05 -13.24
CA LEU A 21 -11.36 6.10 -13.75
C LEU A 21 -11.86 5.80 -15.17
N GLU A 22 -10.99 5.35 -16.08
CA GLU A 22 -11.33 4.94 -17.45
C GLU A 22 -12.29 3.74 -17.46
N ALA A 23 -12.20 2.86 -16.47
CA ALA A 23 -13.15 1.77 -16.25
C ALA A 23 -14.51 2.23 -15.68
N GLY A 24 -14.73 3.55 -15.55
CA GLY A 24 -15.95 4.15 -15.01
C GLY A 24 -16.07 4.06 -13.49
N THR A 25 -14.96 3.73 -12.81
CA THR A 25 -14.89 3.54 -11.35
C THR A 25 -14.13 4.72 -10.76
N VAL A 26 -14.82 5.55 -9.97
CA VAL A 26 -14.17 6.68 -9.29
C VAL A 26 -13.56 6.17 -7.97
N PRO A 27 -12.24 6.01 -7.82
CA PRO A 27 -11.66 5.20 -6.73
C PRO A 27 -11.99 5.69 -5.32
N TRP A 28 -12.12 7.00 -5.15
CA TRP A 28 -12.49 7.64 -3.88
C TRP A 28 -14.00 7.76 -3.65
N VAL A 29 -14.82 7.43 -4.66
CA VAL A 29 -16.29 7.42 -4.59
C VAL A 29 -16.87 5.99 -4.73
N CYS A 30 -16.05 5.00 -5.13
CA CYS A 30 -16.58 3.73 -5.63
C CYS A 30 -17.23 2.86 -4.54
N PRO A 31 -18.29 2.11 -4.92
CA PRO A 31 -19.33 1.66 -4.03
C PRO A 31 -18.85 0.42 -3.29
N TRP A 32 -18.40 0.58 -2.05
CA TRP A 32 -18.04 -0.51 -1.13
C TRP A 32 -19.19 -1.50 -0.82
N SER A 33 -20.31 -1.40 -1.54
CA SER A 33 -21.44 -2.33 -1.57
C SER A 33 -21.20 -3.58 -2.44
N ARG A 34 -20.33 -3.54 -3.46
CA ARG A 34 -20.10 -4.69 -4.38
C ARG A 34 -19.03 -5.68 -3.92
N ALA A 35 -18.15 -5.28 -3.01
CA ALA A 35 -17.12 -6.17 -2.50
C ALA A 35 -17.72 -7.24 -1.57
N LYS A 36 -17.18 -8.47 -1.60
CA LYS A 36 -17.57 -9.54 -0.65
C LYS A 36 -17.17 -9.23 0.80
N CYS A 37 -16.39 -8.17 1.01
CA CYS A 37 -15.98 -7.70 2.31
C CYS A 37 -16.86 -6.53 2.77
N GLY A 38 -17.23 -6.51 4.05
CA GLY A 38 -17.93 -5.36 4.64
C GLY A 38 -17.15 -4.05 4.51
N ILE A 39 -17.88 -2.93 4.54
CA ILE A 39 -17.30 -1.59 4.46
C ILE A 39 -16.45 -1.34 5.70
N ALA A 40 -15.14 -1.53 5.56
CA ALA A 40 -14.17 -1.33 6.63
C ALA A 40 -12.87 -0.73 6.08
N LEU A 41 -12.20 0.03 6.93
CA LEU A 41 -10.87 0.53 6.62
C LEU A 41 -9.88 -0.64 6.57
N PRO A 42 -8.98 -0.68 5.56
CA PRO A 42 -7.89 -1.63 5.52
C PRO A 42 -7.04 -1.54 6.78
N ARG A 43 -6.71 -2.69 7.39
CA ARG A 43 -5.86 -2.77 8.58
C ARG A 43 -4.75 -3.79 8.39
N ASN A 44 -3.60 -3.53 9.00
CA ASN A 44 -2.56 -4.53 9.10
C ASN A 44 -2.98 -5.61 10.09
N ALA A 45 -3.03 -6.88 9.69
CA ALA A 45 -3.55 -7.93 10.56
C ALA A 45 -2.62 -8.29 11.73
N ALA A 46 -1.33 -7.92 11.66
CA ALA A 46 -0.36 -8.18 12.72
C ALA A 46 -0.34 -7.10 13.79
N THR A 47 -0.60 -5.83 13.43
CA THR A 47 -0.52 -4.69 14.36
C THR A 47 -1.86 -3.99 14.61
N ASP A 48 -2.92 -4.41 13.92
CA ASP A 48 -4.27 -3.82 13.90
C ASP A 48 -4.34 -2.33 13.52
N ARG A 49 -3.23 -1.76 13.05
CA ARG A 49 -3.16 -0.37 12.59
C ARG A 49 -3.91 -0.21 11.27
N ALA A 50 -4.79 0.78 11.21
CA ALA A 50 -5.46 1.16 9.97
C ALA A 50 -4.49 1.83 9.00
N TYR A 51 -4.61 1.50 7.72
CA TYR A 51 -3.92 2.21 6.65
C TYR A 51 -4.57 3.57 6.42
N CYS A 52 -3.78 4.54 5.96
CA CYS A 52 -4.22 5.90 5.69
C CYS A 52 -3.80 6.36 4.28
N GLY A 53 -4.46 7.43 3.80
CA GLY A 53 -4.14 8.07 2.54
C GLY A 53 -4.33 7.16 1.32
N ILE A 54 -3.38 7.24 0.38
CA ILE A 54 -3.44 6.51 -0.89
C ILE A 54 -3.53 4.98 -0.72
N ASN A 55 -3.00 4.43 0.37
CA ASN A 55 -3.06 3.00 0.63
C ASN A 55 -4.49 2.50 0.76
N ILE A 56 -5.43 3.33 1.24
CA ILE A 56 -6.84 2.94 1.33
C ILE A 56 -7.39 2.64 -0.06
N LEU A 57 -7.15 3.54 -1.03
CA LEU A 57 -7.62 3.38 -2.41
C LEU A 57 -6.97 2.16 -3.08
N MET A 58 -5.66 2.02 -2.93
CA MET A 58 -4.89 0.91 -3.52
C MET A 58 -5.36 -0.45 -3.00
N LEU A 59 -5.65 -0.55 -1.71
CA LEU A 59 -6.11 -1.78 -1.07
C LEU A 59 -7.57 -2.08 -1.40
N TRP A 60 -8.46 -1.08 -1.39
CA TRP A 60 -9.85 -1.27 -1.79
C TRP A 60 -9.99 -1.72 -3.24
N GLY A 61 -9.28 -1.10 -4.19
CA GLY A 61 -9.27 -1.57 -5.57
C GLY A 61 -8.76 -3.01 -5.68
N SER A 62 -7.81 -3.42 -4.82
CA SER A 62 -7.35 -4.80 -4.79
C SER A 62 -8.38 -5.77 -4.22
N VAL A 63 -9.17 -5.37 -3.21
CA VAL A 63 -10.26 -6.21 -2.67
C VAL A 63 -11.31 -6.48 -3.74
N GLU A 64 -11.67 -5.45 -4.51
CA GLU A 64 -12.67 -5.57 -5.59
C GLU A 64 -12.15 -6.45 -6.73
N MET A 65 -10.94 -6.19 -7.23
CA MET A 65 -10.36 -6.95 -8.33
C MET A 65 -10.08 -8.41 -7.99
N GLN A 66 -9.62 -8.70 -6.77
CA GLN A 66 -9.21 -10.06 -6.36
C GLN A 66 -10.31 -10.80 -5.57
N GLY A 67 -11.42 -10.12 -5.25
CA GLY A 67 -12.57 -10.72 -4.57
C GLY A 67 -12.32 -11.12 -3.12
N PHE A 68 -11.44 -10.41 -2.41
CA PHE A 68 -11.12 -10.71 -1.01
C PHE A 68 -12.32 -10.48 -0.07
N SER A 69 -12.46 -11.34 0.94
CA SER A 69 -13.55 -11.27 1.93
C SER A 69 -13.19 -10.47 3.19
N THR A 70 -11.92 -10.08 3.36
CA THR A 70 -11.43 -9.35 4.55
C THR A 70 -10.55 -8.16 4.16
N GLN A 71 -10.67 -7.05 4.88
CA GLN A 71 -9.78 -5.88 4.78
C GLN A 71 -8.49 -6.01 5.63
N LYS A 72 -8.03 -7.24 5.87
CA LYS A 72 -6.85 -7.54 6.69
C LYS A 72 -5.68 -7.88 5.78
N TRP A 73 -4.59 -7.11 5.92
CA TRP A 73 -3.43 -7.19 5.03
C TRP A 73 -2.16 -7.55 5.80
N LEU A 74 -1.30 -8.37 5.19
CA LEU A 74 -0.08 -8.89 5.81
C LEU A 74 1.04 -8.98 4.79
N THR A 75 2.22 -8.49 5.14
CA THR A 75 3.41 -8.82 4.35
C THR A 75 3.72 -10.32 4.44
N PHE A 76 4.38 -10.87 3.43
CA PHE A 76 4.79 -12.28 3.42
C PHE A 76 5.53 -12.69 4.70
N ARG A 77 6.45 -11.85 5.18
CA ARG A 77 7.21 -12.10 6.41
C ARG A 77 6.31 -12.11 7.66
N GLN A 78 5.30 -11.25 7.72
CA GLN A 78 4.35 -11.25 8.83
C GLN A 78 3.47 -12.49 8.81
N ALA A 79 2.98 -12.90 7.64
CA ALA A 79 2.20 -14.14 7.50
C ALA A 79 3.02 -15.36 7.95
N HIS A 80 4.28 -15.47 7.51
CA HIS A 80 5.19 -16.53 7.92
C HIS A 80 5.48 -16.52 9.43
N ALA A 81 5.69 -15.35 10.03
CA ALA A 81 5.92 -15.22 11.47
C ALA A 81 4.71 -15.67 12.31
N GLN A 82 3.49 -15.60 11.75
CA GLN A 82 2.25 -16.08 12.38
C GLN A 82 1.94 -17.55 12.07
N GLY A 83 2.86 -18.28 11.42
CA GLY A 83 2.67 -19.69 11.04
C GLY A 83 1.82 -19.90 9.78
N GLY A 84 1.47 -18.83 9.06
CA GLY A 84 0.77 -18.89 7.78
C GLY A 84 1.74 -18.87 6.59
N ASN A 85 1.23 -19.17 5.40
CA ASN A 85 1.98 -19.01 4.15
C ASN A 85 1.09 -18.42 3.05
N VAL A 86 1.69 -17.66 2.15
CA VAL A 86 0.97 -17.12 0.97
C VAL A 86 0.80 -18.26 -0.03
N ARG A 87 -0.42 -18.41 -0.55
CA ARG A 87 -0.73 -19.47 -1.53
C ARG A 87 0.07 -19.24 -2.81
N LYS A 88 0.50 -20.34 -3.43
CA LYS A 88 1.28 -20.28 -4.68
C LYS A 88 0.42 -19.64 -5.79
N GLY A 89 0.98 -18.63 -6.46
CA GLY A 89 0.32 -17.91 -7.55
C GLY A 89 -0.36 -16.60 -7.15
N GLU A 90 -0.51 -16.34 -5.85
CA GLU A 90 -1.05 -15.06 -5.36
C GLU A 90 -0.09 -13.91 -5.64
N LYS A 91 -0.66 -12.74 -5.97
CA LYS A 91 0.09 -11.51 -6.23
C LYS A 91 -0.20 -10.50 -5.15
N GLY A 92 0.85 -10.08 -4.43
CA GLY A 92 0.72 -9.08 -3.39
C GLY A 92 0.39 -7.68 -3.92
N THR A 93 -0.18 -6.86 -3.07
CA THR A 93 -0.57 -5.49 -3.36
C THR A 93 0.47 -4.52 -2.85
N THR A 94 0.77 -3.50 -3.67
CA THR A 94 1.75 -2.49 -3.29
C THR A 94 1.13 -1.44 -2.37
N VAL A 95 1.79 -1.18 -1.24
CA VAL A 95 1.46 -0.10 -0.31
C VAL A 95 2.69 0.76 -0.02
N PHE A 96 2.46 1.99 0.43
CA PHE A 96 3.48 3.00 0.63
C PHE A 96 3.57 3.45 2.08
N TYR A 97 4.80 3.69 2.54
CA TYR A 97 5.09 4.25 3.84
C TYR A 97 5.94 5.50 3.66
N ALA A 98 5.40 6.65 4.02
CA ALA A 98 6.10 7.92 3.99
C ALA A 98 6.39 8.36 5.42
N ASP A 99 7.63 8.73 5.70
CA ASP A 99 8.06 9.20 7.00
C ASP A 99 9.34 10.05 6.86
N ARG A 100 9.80 10.66 7.95
CA ARG A 100 11.03 11.45 7.99
C ARG A 100 12.05 10.76 8.88
N PHE A 101 13.34 10.88 8.54
CA PHE A 101 14.41 10.41 9.42
C PHE A 101 15.48 11.49 9.60
N THR A 102 16.14 11.45 10.76
CA THR A 102 17.31 12.29 11.06
C THR A 102 18.58 11.49 10.79
N PRO A 103 19.49 11.97 9.93
CA PRO A 103 20.79 11.33 9.70
C PRO A 103 21.61 11.25 10.99
N LYS A 104 22.30 10.13 11.22
CA LYS A 104 23.15 9.94 12.41
C LYS A 104 24.26 11.01 12.53
N SER A 105 24.73 11.55 11.40
CA SER A 105 25.73 12.61 11.36
C SER A 105 25.26 13.92 11.99
N GLU A 106 23.94 14.15 12.03
CA GLU A 106 23.33 15.37 12.57
C GLU A 106 22.59 15.12 13.89
N ALA A 107 22.67 13.91 14.46
CA ALA A 107 21.92 13.50 15.65
C ALA A 107 22.33 14.18 16.98
N GLY A 108 23.06 15.29 16.90
CA GLY A 108 23.49 16.12 18.03
C GLY A 108 23.73 17.58 17.66
N SER A 109 23.25 18.05 16.51
CA SER A 109 23.21 19.49 16.21
C SER A 109 21.99 20.14 16.87
N ASP A 110 22.06 21.44 17.14
CA ASP A 110 20.90 22.21 17.63
C ASP A 110 19.74 22.24 16.61
N GLU A 111 20.04 22.07 15.32
CA GLU A 111 19.06 21.97 14.24
C GLU A 111 19.32 20.75 13.35
N PRO A 112 18.79 19.56 13.72
CA PRO A 112 18.94 18.36 12.91
C PRO A 112 18.01 18.39 11.70
N ARG A 113 18.54 18.25 10.48
CA ARG A 113 17.74 18.23 9.26
C ARG A 113 17.02 16.89 9.14
N GLN A 114 15.69 16.94 9.09
CA GLN A 114 14.86 15.79 8.79
C GLN A 114 14.75 15.58 7.28
N ILE A 115 15.09 14.38 6.81
CA ILE A 115 14.98 14.00 5.40
C ILE A 115 13.72 13.16 5.21
N PRO A 116 12.77 13.57 4.34
CA PRO A 116 11.60 12.77 4.02
C PRO A 116 11.99 11.58 3.14
N PHE A 117 11.31 10.46 3.33
CA PHE A 117 11.46 9.29 2.48
C PHE A 117 10.10 8.65 2.16
N LEU A 118 10.07 7.90 1.08
CA LEU A 118 8.95 7.05 0.68
C LEU A 118 9.46 5.63 0.47
N LYS A 119 8.89 4.67 1.20
CA LYS A 119 9.17 3.23 1.07
C LYS A 119 7.98 2.52 0.47
N ARG A 120 8.28 1.52 -0.35
CA ARG A 120 7.31 0.62 -0.96
C ARG A 120 7.34 -0.72 -0.23
N PHE A 121 6.16 -1.25 0.08
CA PHE A 121 5.98 -2.58 0.65
C PHE A 121 4.98 -3.39 -0.19
N THR A 122 5.03 -4.70 -0.04
CA THR A 122 4.09 -5.63 -0.65
C THR A 122 3.37 -6.41 0.45
N VAL A 123 2.04 -6.31 0.46
CA VAL A 123 1.12 -6.92 1.42
C VAL A 123 0.14 -7.86 0.75
#